data_AF-A0A7W5CCE0-F1
#
_entry.id   AF-A0A7W5CCE0-F1
#
_cell.length_a   1.000
_cell.length_b   1.000
_cell.length_c   1.000
_cell.angle_alpha   90.00
_cell.angle_beta   90.00
_cell.angle_gamma   90.00
#
_symmetry.space_group_name_H-M   'P 1'
#
loop_
_entity.id
_entity.type
_entity.pdbx_description
1 polymer ?
#
loop_
_entity_poly.entity_id
_entity_poly.type
_entity_poly.pdbx_seq_one_letter_code
_entity_poly.pdbx_strand_id
1 'polypeptide(L)'
;MLRRYGHNKHRKSYTWFAGAVIVTLLSLTGCSLSPSSSNVKPDIQETDEVRNEQQEQQEQQEQVDQQEQVDQHALLTAFKLQLKEAADASELVAYLDDNMTKAEQTTADAMLRGLFDYYDAHLTEAQDAFFEPDVQEVLTAETWPITKAGAEAIPDEKVKTLVQKAYAGGYKLESVEGSIYPVVDYRYWSGIGQLLSTPLRDYVELMALESDEATAKDGGLHITWDELASRALLAEAFILEHKDSPEREEVQNKYVNGYLMMYVNGLPNSAVHDAQTYRLLEEVKNSYQATIATAPESVTARLTKSFVEILAKHGNLVMEEKNGEAAEIADVKNFRKDLPQHAEMLLK
;
A
#
# COMPACT_ATOMS: atom_id res chain seq x y z
N MET A 1 -31.48 13.93 28.43
CA MET A 1 -30.24 13.54 29.14
C MET A 1 -29.23 13.11 28.09
N LEU A 2 -28.43 14.05 27.59
CA LEU A 2 -27.45 13.81 26.52
C LEU A 2 -26.06 13.72 27.17
N ARG A 3 -25.45 12.52 27.14
CA ARG A 3 -24.07 12.31 27.57
C ARG A 3 -23.14 12.55 26.38
N ARG A 4 -22.29 13.57 26.52
CA ARG A 4 -21.14 13.85 25.65
C ARG A 4 -20.10 12.74 25.84
N TYR A 5 -19.72 12.06 24.76
CA TYR A 5 -18.46 11.31 24.70
C TYR A 5 -17.41 12.22 24.04
N GLY A 6 -16.40 12.61 24.82
CA GLY A 6 -15.21 13.26 24.30
C GLY A 6 -14.24 12.20 23.80
N HIS A 7 -13.84 12.29 22.54
CA HIS A 7 -12.73 11.50 22.00
C HIS A 7 -11.44 12.32 22.07
N ASN A 8 -10.46 11.76 22.79
CA ASN A 8 -9.15 12.34 23.02
C ASN A 8 -8.21 11.78 21.94
N LYS A 9 -7.90 12.56 20.89
CA LYS A 9 -6.92 12.16 19.86
C LYS A 9 -5.50 12.46 20.36
N HIS A 10 -4.73 11.42 20.67
CA HIS A 10 -3.29 11.52 20.89
C HIS A 10 -2.57 11.65 19.54
N ARG A 11 -2.00 12.83 19.27
CA ARG A 11 -1.04 13.04 18.18
C ARG A 11 0.29 12.35 18.51
N LYS A 12 0.72 11.38 17.71
CA LYS A 12 2.11 10.91 17.68
C LYS A 12 2.86 11.72 16.62
N SER A 13 3.86 12.49 17.04
CA SER A 13 4.77 13.23 16.16
C SER A 13 5.91 12.32 15.71
N TYR A 14 6.03 12.05 14.42
CA TYR A 14 7.21 11.42 13.83
C TYR A 14 8.08 12.50 13.16
N THR A 15 9.22 12.79 13.77
CA THR A 15 10.27 13.62 13.20
C THR A 15 11.14 12.77 12.27
N TRP A 16 11.12 13.07 10.96
CA TRP A 16 12.03 12.48 9.98
C TRP A 16 13.37 13.21 10.01
N PHE A 17 14.45 12.48 10.34
CA PHE A 17 15.83 12.93 10.16
C PHE A 17 16.29 12.60 8.74
N ALA A 18 16.52 13.62 7.92
CA ALA A 18 17.23 13.48 6.64
C ALA A 18 18.74 13.39 6.92
N GLY A 19 19.31 12.19 6.78
CA GLY A 19 20.75 11.94 6.87
C GLY A 19 21.39 11.87 5.48
N ALA A 20 22.13 12.92 5.11
CA ALA A 20 22.97 12.95 3.92
C ALA A 20 24.18 12.03 4.08
N VAL A 21 24.36 11.06 3.18
CA VAL A 21 25.55 10.21 3.12
C VAL A 21 26.58 10.87 2.20
N ILE A 22 27.64 11.41 2.80
CA ILE A 22 28.84 11.89 2.10
C ILE A 22 29.77 10.70 1.87
N VAL A 23 29.93 10.32 0.60
CA VAL A 23 30.96 9.38 0.15
C VAL A 23 32.31 10.07 0.23
N THR A 24 33.25 9.50 1.00
CA THR A 24 34.67 9.85 0.92
C THR A 24 35.50 8.61 0.66
N LEU A 25 36.01 8.51 -0.57
CA LEU A 25 37.14 7.67 -0.95
C LEU A 25 38.42 8.23 -0.35
N LEU A 26 39.20 7.40 0.33
CA LEU A 26 40.62 7.65 0.56
C LEU A 26 41.42 6.36 0.39
N SER A 27 42.45 6.46 -0.44
CA SER A 27 43.35 5.42 -0.89
C SER A 27 44.72 5.52 -0.20
N LEU A 28 45.33 4.34 -0.04
CA LEU A 28 46.77 4.00 -0.09
C LEU A 28 47.76 4.35 1.05
N THR A 29 48.69 3.39 1.19
CA THR A 29 50.02 3.35 1.85
C THR A 29 50.03 3.25 3.38
N GLY A 30 50.80 2.38 4.06
CA GLY A 30 51.93 1.51 3.70
C GLY A 30 53.21 1.96 4.42
N CYS A 31 53.64 1.25 5.49
CA CYS A 31 55.02 1.09 6.02
C CYS A 31 54.94 0.23 7.31
N SER A 32 55.53 -0.97 7.35
CA SER A 32 56.94 -1.34 7.55
C SER A 32 57.44 -1.13 8.98
N LEU A 33 57.90 -2.22 9.63
CA LEU A 33 59.01 -2.28 10.60
C LEU A 33 59.22 -3.74 11.06
N SER A 34 60.33 -4.35 10.61
CA SER A 34 61.03 -5.44 11.30
C SER A 34 62.20 -4.85 12.10
N PRO A 35 62.72 -5.55 13.13
CA PRO A 35 63.96 -6.29 12.89
C PRO A 35 64.11 -7.63 13.64
N SER A 36 64.87 -8.55 13.01
CA SER A 36 65.74 -9.64 13.54
C SER A 36 65.27 -10.53 14.71
N SER A 37 65.54 -11.83 14.78
CA SER A 37 66.26 -12.80 13.93
C SER A 37 66.15 -14.16 14.63
N SER A 38 65.78 -15.22 13.92
CA SER A 38 66.34 -16.57 14.12
C SER A 38 65.78 -17.52 13.07
N ASN A 39 66.69 -18.02 12.22
CA ASN A 39 66.46 -19.06 11.23
C ASN A 39 65.86 -20.33 11.85
N VAL A 40 64.65 -20.69 11.43
CA VAL A 40 64.23 -22.09 11.20
C VAL A 40 63.31 -22.08 9.99
N LYS A 41 63.71 -22.77 8.92
CA LYS A 41 62.94 -22.94 7.68
C LYS A 41 62.18 -24.27 7.79
N PRO A 42 60.83 -24.31 7.82
CA PRO A 42 60.12 -25.49 7.39
C PRO A 42 59.86 -25.35 5.88
N ASP A 43 60.45 -26.27 5.13
CA ASP A 43 60.11 -26.56 3.76
C ASP A 43 58.74 -27.26 3.78
N ILE A 44 57.67 -26.53 3.49
CA ILE A 44 56.37 -27.14 3.22
C ILE A 44 56.27 -27.22 1.70
N GLN A 45 56.59 -28.40 1.17
CA GLN A 45 56.11 -28.81 -0.14
C GLN A 45 54.59 -28.91 -0.01
N GLU A 46 53.88 -28.00 -0.67
CA GLU A 46 52.46 -28.15 -0.95
C GLU A 46 52.33 -29.35 -1.89
N THR A 47 51.97 -30.50 -1.34
CA THR A 47 51.83 -31.74 -2.09
C THR A 47 50.63 -31.61 -3.05
N ASP A 48 50.72 -32.25 -4.21
CA ASP A 48 49.65 -32.28 -5.22
C ASP A 48 48.28 -32.73 -4.65
N GLU A 49 48.26 -33.38 -3.47
CA GLU A 49 47.05 -33.74 -2.71
C GLU A 49 46.30 -32.52 -2.16
N VAL A 50 46.97 -31.49 -1.62
CA VAL A 50 46.30 -30.31 -1.03
C VAL A 50 45.66 -29.43 -2.13
N ARG A 51 46.29 -29.38 -3.31
CA ARG A 51 45.73 -28.66 -4.47
C ARG A 51 44.53 -29.39 -5.08
N ASN A 52 44.57 -30.73 -5.10
CA ASN A 52 43.43 -31.53 -5.56
C ASN A 52 42.24 -31.46 -4.59
N GLU A 53 42.46 -31.46 -3.28
CA GLU A 53 41.37 -31.31 -2.30
C GLU A 53 40.66 -29.94 -2.39
N GLN A 54 41.41 -28.87 -2.66
CA GLN A 54 40.82 -27.53 -2.87
C GLN A 54 40.07 -27.40 -4.20
N GLN A 55 40.54 -28.06 -5.26
CA GLN A 55 39.82 -28.10 -6.55
C GLN A 55 38.58 -28.99 -6.48
N GLU A 56 38.64 -30.14 -5.80
CA GLU A 56 37.46 -31.00 -5.58
C GLU A 56 36.41 -30.32 -4.68
N GLN A 57 36.83 -29.52 -3.69
CA GLN A 57 35.91 -28.72 -2.88
C GLN A 57 35.29 -27.55 -3.66
N GLN A 58 36.04 -26.89 -4.56
CA GLN A 58 35.47 -25.87 -5.45
C GLN A 58 34.54 -26.45 -6.51
N GLU A 59 34.87 -27.59 -7.10
CA GLU A 59 34.00 -28.29 -8.06
C GLU A 59 32.76 -28.89 -7.37
N GLN A 60 32.86 -29.34 -6.11
CA GLN A 60 31.70 -29.74 -5.31
C GLN A 60 30.86 -28.53 -4.87
N GLN A 61 31.46 -27.37 -4.57
CA GLN A 61 30.72 -26.16 -4.27
C GLN A 61 30.00 -25.62 -5.52
N GLU A 62 30.64 -25.63 -6.69
CA GLU A 62 30.00 -25.30 -7.98
C GLU A 62 28.94 -26.32 -8.40
N GLN A 63 29.13 -27.62 -8.11
CA GLN A 63 28.10 -28.64 -8.36
C GLN A 63 26.93 -28.54 -7.38
N VAL A 64 27.16 -28.18 -6.11
CA VAL A 64 26.09 -27.93 -5.12
C VAL A 64 25.33 -26.65 -5.43
N ASP A 65 25.99 -25.57 -5.87
CA ASP A 65 25.34 -24.34 -6.36
C ASP A 65 24.54 -24.57 -7.66
N GLN A 66 24.93 -25.55 -8.48
CA GLN A 66 24.18 -25.94 -9.69
C GLN A 66 23.01 -26.90 -9.41
N GLN A 67 22.90 -27.47 -8.20
CA GLN A 67 21.90 -28.50 -7.88
C GLN A 67 20.68 -28.02 -7.08
N GLU A 68 20.56 -26.74 -6.79
CA GLU A 68 19.38 -26.16 -6.12
C GLU A 68 18.90 -24.83 -6.71
N GLN A 69 19.20 -24.54 -7.98
CA GLN A 69 18.46 -23.49 -8.69
C GLN A 69 17.02 -23.97 -8.92
N VAL A 70 16.10 -23.40 -8.16
CA VAL A 70 14.66 -23.60 -8.35
C VAL A 70 14.29 -23.16 -9.76
N ASP A 71 13.75 -24.09 -10.53
CA ASP A 71 13.23 -23.81 -11.87
C ASP A 71 12.06 -22.82 -11.75
N GLN A 72 12.35 -21.54 -12.03
CA GLN A 72 11.40 -20.44 -11.95
C GLN A 72 10.22 -20.62 -12.90
N HIS A 73 10.44 -21.24 -14.06
CA HIS A 73 9.37 -21.53 -15.01
C HIS A 73 8.45 -22.62 -14.46
N ALA A 74 9.01 -23.69 -13.88
CA ALA A 74 8.23 -24.72 -13.22
C ALA A 74 7.47 -24.16 -12.02
N LEU A 75 8.10 -23.32 -11.19
CA LEU A 75 7.48 -22.69 -10.02
C LEU A 75 6.27 -21.81 -10.42
N LEU A 76 6.44 -20.95 -11.42
CA LEU A 76 5.35 -20.11 -11.92
C LEU A 76 4.24 -20.94 -12.58
N THR A 77 4.61 -22.02 -13.29
CA THR A 77 3.63 -22.92 -13.93
C THR A 77 2.80 -23.66 -12.88
N ALA A 78 3.42 -24.12 -11.80
CA ALA A 78 2.73 -24.75 -10.69
C ALA A 78 1.78 -23.77 -10.00
N PHE A 79 2.20 -22.52 -9.75
CA PHE A 79 1.30 -21.50 -9.21
C PHE A 79 0.10 -21.21 -10.13
N LYS A 80 0.33 -21.11 -11.45
CA LYS A 80 -0.75 -20.93 -12.43
C LYS A 80 -1.73 -22.10 -12.49
N LEU A 81 -1.29 -23.30 -12.14
CA LEU A 81 -2.19 -24.45 -11.95
C LEU A 81 -3.02 -24.26 -10.69
N GLN A 82 -2.38 -23.88 -9.58
CA GLN A 82 -3.07 -23.59 -8.32
C GLN A 82 -4.15 -22.52 -8.49
N LEU A 83 -3.90 -21.43 -9.23
CA LEU A 83 -4.90 -20.40 -9.52
C LEU A 83 -6.19 -20.94 -10.17
N LYS A 84 -6.13 -22.05 -10.90
CA LYS A 84 -7.28 -22.65 -11.58
C LYS A 84 -8.02 -23.66 -10.71
N GLU A 85 -7.31 -24.31 -9.80
CA GLU A 85 -7.81 -25.43 -9.01
C GLU A 85 -8.17 -25.02 -7.58
N ALA A 86 -7.65 -23.88 -7.10
CA ALA A 86 -7.87 -23.41 -5.75
C ALA A 86 -9.34 -23.24 -5.44
N ALA A 87 -9.78 -23.89 -4.36
CA ALA A 87 -11.15 -23.74 -3.87
C ALA A 87 -11.42 -22.33 -3.34
N ASP A 88 -10.37 -21.63 -2.91
CA ASP A 88 -10.41 -20.29 -2.32
C ASP A 88 -8.99 -19.71 -2.17
N ALA A 89 -8.91 -18.45 -1.76
CA ALA A 89 -7.64 -17.75 -1.60
C ALA A 89 -6.68 -18.38 -0.58
N SER A 90 -7.14 -19.12 0.44
CA SER A 90 -6.24 -19.67 1.46
C SER A 90 -5.25 -20.68 0.90
N GLU A 91 -5.64 -21.44 -0.13
CA GLU A 91 -4.72 -22.35 -0.81
C GLU A 91 -3.64 -21.61 -1.60
N LEU A 92 -4.00 -20.45 -2.19
CA LEU A 92 -3.06 -19.61 -2.92
C LEU A 92 -2.09 -18.90 -1.97
N VAL A 93 -2.60 -18.35 -0.87
CA VAL A 93 -1.77 -17.71 0.16
C VAL A 93 -0.80 -18.71 0.76
N ALA A 94 -1.26 -19.92 1.12
CA ALA A 94 -0.38 -20.98 1.61
C ALA A 94 0.72 -21.33 0.60
N TYR A 95 0.38 -21.45 -0.69
CA TYR A 95 1.37 -21.69 -1.74
C TYR A 95 2.40 -20.55 -1.81
N LEU A 96 1.96 -19.29 -1.73
CA LEU A 96 2.89 -18.15 -1.75
C LEU A 96 3.78 -18.15 -0.51
N ASP A 97 3.23 -18.33 0.69
CA ASP A 97 4.02 -18.37 1.93
C ASP A 97 5.12 -19.43 1.86
N ASP A 98 4.82 -20.61 1.28
CA ASP A 98 5.77 -21.71 1.15
C ASP A 98 6.83 -21.52 0.05
N ASN A 99 6.60 -20.61 -0.92
CA ASN A 99 7.40 -20.54 -2.14
C ASN A 99 7.96 -19.15 -2.49
N MET A 100 7.49 -18.06 -1.88
CA MET A 100 7.94 -16.71 -2.23
C MET A 100 9.44 -16.51 -1.99
N THR A 101 10.03 -17.12 -0.97
CA THR A 101 11.48 -17.02 -0.71
C THR A 101 12.34 -17.81 -1.70
N LYS A 102 11.73 -18.69 -2.50
CA LYS A 102 12.38 -19.51 -3.54
C LYS A 102 12.30 -18.85 -4.92
N ALA A 103 11.42 -17.87 -5.06
CA ALA A 103 11.18 -17.19 -6.30
C ALA A 103 12.21 -16.08 -6.53
N GLU A 104 12.70 -15.99 -7.76
CA GLU A 104 13.33 -14.77 -8.24
C GLU A 104 12.31 -13.63 -8.29
N GLN A 105 12.78 -12.39 -8.20
CA GLN A 105 11.92 -11.22 -8.08
C GLN A 105 10.81 -11.15 -9.15
N THR A 106 11.12 -11.47 -10.41
CA THR A 106 10.14 -11.47 -11.51
C THR A 106 9.07 -12.55 -11.36
N THR A 107 9.45 -13.72 -10.83
CA THR A 107 8.53 -14.81 -10.52
C THR A 107 7.67 -14.47 -9.30
N ALA A 108 8.27 -13.93 -8.24
CA ALA A 108 7.59 -13.47 -7.04
C ALA A 108 6.51 -12.43 -7.39
N ASP A 109 6.88 -11.45 -8.21
CA ASP A 109 6.00 -10.45 -8.78
C ASP A 109 4.82 -11.05 -9.55
N ALA A 110 5.09 -12.01 -10.45
CA ALA A 110 4.06 -12.64 -11.26
C ALA A 110 3.10 -13.49 -10.41
N MET A 111 3.61 -14.14 -9.36
CA MET A 111 2.77 -14.92 -8.45
C MET A 111 1.89 -14.03 -7.59
N LEU A 112 2.42 -12.95 -7.02
CA LEU A 112 1.62 -12.02 -6.21
C LEU A 112 0.56 -11.30 -7.05
N ARG A 113 0.90 -10.85 -8.28
CA ARG A 113 -0.09 -10.31 -9.23
C ARG A 113 -1.20 -11.31 -9.53
N GLY A 114 -0.86 -12.57 -9.75
CA GLY A 114 -1.86 -13.62 -9.99
C GLY A 114 -2.82 -13.82 -8.79
N LEU A 115 -2.33 -13.64 -7.56
CA LEU A 115 -3.20 -13.63 -6.37
C LEU A 115 -4.09 -12.38 -6.32
N PHE A 116 -3.58 -11.21 -6.68
CA PHE A 116 -4.41 -9.99 -6.74
C PHE A 116 -5.49 -10.08 -7.82
N ASP A 117 -5.17 -10.62 -9.00
CA ASP A 117 -6.16 -10.92 -10.05
C ASP A 117 -7.23 -11.90 -9.54
N TYR A 118 -6.83 -12.88 -8.72
CA TYR A 118 -7.77 -13.81 -8.08
C TYR A 118 -8.68 -13.08 -7.08
N TYR A 119 -8.14 -12.20 -6.24
CA TYR A 119 -8.97 -11.39 -5.34
C TYR A 119 -9.98 -10.55 -6.11
N ASP A 120 -9.56 -9.86 -7.17
CA ASP A 120 -10.46 -9.03 -7.97
C ASP A 120 -11.61 -9.83 -8.61
N ALA A 121 -11.34 -11.07 -9.01
CA ALA A 121 -12.34 -11.96 -9.60
C ALA A 121 -13.28 -12.61 -8.58
N HIS A 122 -12.83 -12.83 -7.33
CA HIS A 122 -13.53 -13.67 -6.35
C HIS A 122 -13.92 -12.98 -5.04
N LEU A 123 -13.56 -11.70 -4.84
CA LEU A 123 -13.86 -10.98 -3.59
C LEU A 123 -15.37 -10.90 -3.33
N THR A 124 -16.19 -10.66 -4.35
CA THR A 124 -17.66 -10.63 -4.19
C THR A 124 -18.20 -11.97 -3.70
N GLU A 125 -17.73 -13.09 -4.26
CA GLU A 125 -18.13 -14.43 -3.81
C GLU A 125 -17.71 -14.69 -2.36
N ALA A 126 -16.49 -14.28 -2.00
CA ALA A 126 -16.02 -14.35 -0.62
C ALA A 126 -16.87 -13.48 0.33
N GLN A 127 -17.34 -12.32 -0.12
CA GLN A 127 -18.21 -11.43 0.66
C GLN A 127 -19.64 -11.95 0.78
N ASP A 128 -20.21 -12.51 -0.29
CA ASP A 128 -21.58 -13.05 -0.31
C ASP A 128 -21.76 -14.14 0.76
N ALA A 129 -20.76 -15.01 0.93
CA ALA A 129 -20.75 -16.02 2.00
C ALA A 129 -20.84 -15.41 3.41
N PHE A 130 -20.33 -14.19 3.61
CA PHE A 130 -20.45 -13.48 4.88
C PHE A 130 -21.82 -12.81 5.01
N PHE A 131 -22.42 -12.31 3.93
CA PHE A 131 -23.72 -11.63 3.94
C PHE A 131 -24.92 -12.54 4.17
N GLU A 132 -24.73 -13.86 4.21
CA GLU A 132 -25.79 -14.80 4.60
C GLU A 132 -26.37 -14.45 5.99
N PRO A 133 -27.71 -14.42 6.15
CA PRO A 133 -28.34 -13.93 7.39
C PRO A 133 -27.90 -14.67 8.66
N ASP A 134 -27.74 -15.99 8.60
CA ASP A 134 -27.27 -16.82 9.73
C ASP A 134 -25.81 -16.51 10.09
N VAL A 135 -24.99 -16.16 9.10
CA VAL A 135 -23.59 -15.75 9.31
C VAL A 135 -23.53 -14.36 9.95
N GLN A 136 -24.27 -13.38 9.43
CA GLN A 136 -24.31 -12.04 10.01
C GLN A 136 -24.85 -12.04 11.46
N GLU A 137 -25.86 -12.85 11.77
CA GLU A 137 -26.39 -12.98 13.13
C GLU A 137 -25.29 -13.40 14.12
N VAL A 138 -24.48 -14.39 13.76
CA VAL A 138 -23.34 -14.83 14.58
C VAL A 138 -22.27 -13.75 14.67
N LEU A 139 -21.81 -13.21 13.54
CA LEU A 139 -20.71 -12.24 13.52
C LEU A 139 -21.04 -10.95 14.28
N THR A 140 -22.28 -10.47 14.20
CA THR A 140 -22.70 -9.22 14.87
C THR A 140 -22.92 -9.41 16.38
N ALA A 141 -23.05 -10.65 16.86
CA ALA A 141 -23.08 -10.97 18.28
C ALA A 141 -21.67 -11.02 18.92
N GLU A 142 -20.62 -11.15 18.10
CA GLU A 142 -19.23 -11.19 18.56
C GLU A 142 -18.71 -9.80 18.99
N THR A 143 -17.63 -9.80 19.79
CA THR A 143 -16.96 -8.54 20.15
C THR A 143 -16.13 -8.02 18.98
N TRP A 144 -16.42 -6.79 18.53
CA TRP A 144 -15.66 -6.11 17.49
C TRP A 144 -14.39 -5.42 18.05
N PRO A 145 -13.23 -5.50 17.36
CA PRO A 145 -12.98 -6.25 16.13
C PRO A 145 -12.83 -7.75 16.37
N ILE A 146 -13.41 -8.54 15.47
CA ILE A 146 -13.08 -9.96 15.36
C ILE A 146 -11.67 -10.01 14.78
N THR A 147 -10.73 -10.64 15.49
CA THR A 147 -9.34 -10.81 15.05
C THR A 147 -9.09 -12.26 14.67
N LYS A 148 -7.98 -12.57 13.99
CA LYS A 148 -7.58 -13.96 13.72
C LYS A 148 -7.55 -14.83 14.99
N ALA A 149 -7.08 -14.28 16.11
CA ALA A 149 -7.11 -14.98 17.40
C ALA A 149 -8.52 -15.05 18.01
N GLY A 150 -9.32 -14.01 17.83
CA GLY A 150 -10.71 -13.95 18.28
C GLY A 150 -11.64 -14.93 17.54
N ALA A 151 -11.33 -15.26 16.29
CA ALA A 151 -12.10 -16.20 15.48
C ALA A 151 -12.23 -17.59 16.15
N GLU A 152 -11.25 -18.00 16.97
CA GLU A 152 -11.29 -19.26 17.70
C GLU A 152 -12.45 -19.38 18.70
N ALA A 153 -12.94 -18.23 19.18
CA ALA A 153 -13.99 -18.15 20.19
C ALA A 153 -15.41 -18.16 19.60
N ILE A 154 -15.55 -18.06 18.27
CA ILE A 154 -16.85 -18.09 17.58
C ILE A 154 -17.52 -19.44 17.85
N PRO A 155 -18.71 -19.49 18.48
CA PRO A 155 -19.35 -20.74 18.86
C PRO A 155 -19.88 -21.57 17.69
N ASP A 156 -20.29 -20.91 16.61
CA ASP A 156 -20.79 -21.59 15.41
C ASP A 156 -19.62 -22.07 14.55
N GLU A 157 -19.47 -23.39 14.40
CA GLU A 157 -18.34 -24.00 13.68
C GLU A 157 -18.31 -23.65 12.19
N LYS A 158 -19.46 -23.42 11.54
CA LYS A 158 -19.53 -23.00 10.12
C LYS A 158 -18.98 -21.58 9.99
N VAL A 159 -19.44 -20.66 10.83
CA VAL A 159 -19.01 -19.25 10.82
C VAL A 159 -17.54 -19.14 11.25
N LYS A 160 -17.13 -19.88 12.28
CA LYS A 160 -15.73 -19.99 12.72
C LYS A 160 -14.82 -20.41 11.56
N THR A 161 -15.17 -21.50 10.87
CA THR A 161 -14.40 -21.99 9.73
C THR A 161 -14.34 -20.96 8.61
N LEU A 162 -15.46 -20.30 8.29
CA LEU A 162 -15.53 -19.26 7.28
C LEU A 162 -14.58 -18.08 7.60
N VAL A 163 -14.59 -17.60 8.85
CA VAL A 163 -13.72 -16.51 9.30
C VAL A 163 -12.25 -16.93 9.28
N GLN A 164 -11.92 -18.11 9.81
CA GLN A 164 -10.54 -18.62 9.79
C GLN A 164 -10.02 -18.77 8.37
N LYS A 165 -10.85 -19.26 7.46
CA LYS A 165 -10.54 -19.42 6.04
C LYS A 165 -10.32 -18.07 5.35
N ALA A 166 -11.12 -17.06 5.68
CA ALA A 166 -10.88 -15.70 5.20
C ALA A 166 -9.52 -15.16 5.66
N TYR A 167 -9.17 -15.29 6.95
CA TYR A 167 -7.85 -14.89 7.44
C TYR A 167 -6.69 -15.68 6.83
N ALA A 168 -6.88 -16.98 6.58
CA ALA A 168 -5.88 -17.80 5.91
C ALA A 168 -5.73 -17.39 4.44
N GLY A 169 -6.79 -16.89 3.81
CA GLY A 169 -6.80 -16.34 2.46
C GLY A 169 -6.30 -14.90 2.34
N GLY A 170 -5.59 -14.37 3.34
CA GLY A 170 -5.05 -13.01 3.26
C GLY A 170 -6.09 -11.90 3.31
N TYR A 171 -7.30 -12.21 3.81
CA TYR A 171 -8.31 -11.20 4.09
C TYR A 171 -8.26 -10.74 5.55
N LYS A 172 -8.84 -9.57 5.80
CA LYS A 172 -9.25 -9.12 7.13
C LYS A 172 -10.73 -8.79 7.13
N LEU A 173 -11.32 -8.74 8.31
CA LEU A 173 -12.73 -8.37 8.45
C LEU A 173 -12.86 -6.87 8.62
N GLU A 174 -13.88 -6.31 7.98
CA GLU A 174 -14.31 -4.94 8.14
C GLU A 174 -15.78 -4.89 8.59
N SER A 175 -16.14 -3.85 9.34
CA SER A 175 -17.53 -3.55 9.65
C SER A 175 -17.94 -2.21 9.05
N VAL A 176 -18.98 -2.24 8.22
CA VAL A 176 -19.60 -1.07 7.63
C VAL A 176 -21.11 -1.19 7.81
N GLU A 177 -21.72 -0.14 8.36
CA GLU A 177 -23.17 -0.07 8.60
C GLU A 177 -23.76 -1.27 9.37
N GLY A 178 -22.96 -1.87 10.26
CA GLY A 178 -23.37 -3.03 11.07
C GLY A 178 -23.28 -4.38 10.36
N SER A 179 -22.87 -4.41 9.09
CA SER A 179 -22.49 -5.66 8.41
C SER A 179 -21.00 -5.94 8.62
N ILE A 180 -20.62 -7.22 8.68
CA ILE A 180 -19.23 -7.65 8.81
C ILE A 180 -18.85 -8.55 7.63
N TYR A 181 -17.81 -8.19 6.87
CA TYR A 181 -17.41 -8.92 5.66
C TYR A 181 -15.90 -8.83 5.41
N PRO A 182 -15.32 -9.73 4.60
CA PRO A 182 -13.90 -9.72 4.30
C PRO A 182 -13.53 -8.64 3.27
N VAL A 183 -12.34 -8.08 3.46
CA VAL A 183 -11.62 -7.22 2.52
C VAL A 183 -10.18 -7.71 2.43
N VAL A 184 -9.51 -7.46 1.29
CA VAL A 184 -8.11 -7.88 1.09
C VAL A 184 -7.22 -7.16 2.10
N ASP A 185 -6.37 -7.91 2.82
CA ASP A 185 -5.39 -7.34 3.73
C ASP A 185 -4.07 -7.11 3.00
N TYR A 186 -3.96 -5.99 2.27
CA TYR A 186 -2.73 -5.64 1.56
C TYR A 186 -1.53 -5.45 2.49
N ARG A 187 -1.76 -5.10 3.76
CA ARG A 187 -0.70 -5.00 4.78
C ARG A 187 0.00 -6.34 5.01
N TYR A 188 -0.69 -7.46 4.88
CA TYR A 188 -0.09 -8.80 4.94
C TYR A 188 1.08 -8.93 3.96
N TRP A 189 0.89 -8.46 2.72
CA TRP A 189 1.86 -8.58 1.63
C TRP A 189 3.01 -7.58 1.71
N SER A 190 2.90 -6.51 2.51
CA SER A 190 4.02 -5.57 2.71
C SER A 190 5.24 -6.24 3.39
N GLY A 191 5.02 -7.31 4.17
CA GLY A 191 6.08 -8.05 4.86
C GLY A 191 7.09 -8.73 3.94
N ILE A 192 6.71 -9.00 2.69
CA ILE A 192 7.57 -9.63 1.67
C ILE A 192 8.15 -8.61 0.69
N GLY A 193 8.04 -7.30 0.96
CA GLY A 193 8.42 -6.23 0.03
C GLY A 193 9.88 -6.25 -0.44
N GLN A 194 10.79 -6.93 0.26
CA GLN A 194 12.18 -7.12 -0.18
C GLN A 194 12.33 -8.14 -1.33
N LEU A 195 11.34 -9.01 -1.51
CA LEU A 195 11.31 -10.04 -2.57
C LEU A 195 10.66 -9.51 -3.85
N LEU A 196 9.97 -8.38 -3.78
CA LEU A 196 9.20 -7.79 -4.88
C LEU A 196 10.03 -6.75 -5.64
N SER A 197 9.64 -6.47 -6.88
CA SER A 197 10.12 -5.32 -7.61
C SER A 197 9.71 -4.02 -6.92
N THR A 198 10.49 -2.96 -7.10
CA THR A 198 10.17 -1.62 -6.55
C THR A 198 8.75 -1.17 -6.93
N PRO A 199 8.30 -1.27 -8.21
CA PRO A 199 6.94 -0.89 -8.56
C PRO A 199 5.88 -1.70 -7.80
N LEU A 200 5.97 -3.02 -7.76
CA LEU A 200 4.95 -3.83 -7.10
C LEU A 200 4.93 -3.61 -5.58
N ARG A 201 6.10 -3.44 -4.96
CA ARG A 201 6.21 -3.10 -3.54
C ARG A 201 5.53 -1.76 -3.24
N ASP A 202 5.81 -0.74 -4.03
CA ASP A 202 5.24 0.60 -3.82
C ASP A 202 3.71 0.60 -4.05
N TYR A 203 3.22 -0.21 -4.98
CA TYR A 203 1.79 -0.48 -5.16
C TYR A 203 1.17 -1.13 -3.93
N VAL A 204 1.80 -2.20 -3.40
CA VAL A 204 1.32 -2.90 -2.20
C VAL A 204 1.26 -1.95 -1.00
N GLU A 205 2.24 -1.08 -0.80
CA GLU A 205 2.20 -0.09 0.28
C GLU A 205 1.05 0.91 0.11
N LEU A 206 0.81 1.40 -1.11
CA LEU A 206 -0.31 2.30 -1.39
C LEU A 206 -1.66 1.62 -1.10
N MET A 207 -1.82 0.37 -1.53
CA MET A 207 -3.04 -0.41 -1.27
C MET A 207 -3.18 -0.80 0.21
N ALA A 208 -2.05 -1.02 0.91
CA ALA A 208 -2.05 -1.28 2.34
C ALA A 208 -2.60 -0.09 3.12
N LEU A 209 -2.25 1.16 2.78
CA LEU A 209 -2.83 2.36 3.39
C LEU A 209 -4.36 2.37 3.28
N GLU A 210 -4.89 2.04 2.10
CA GLU A 210 -6.34 2.00 1.86
C GLU A 210 -7.01 0.86 2.64
N SER A 211 -6.39 -0.31 2.67
CA SER A 211 -6.95 -1.45 3.42
C SER A 211 -6.90 -1.22 4.94
N ASP A 212 -5.83 -0.60 5.45
CA ASP A 212 -5.60 -0.39 6.89
C ASP A 212 -6.57 0.64 7.45
N GLU A 213 -6.81 1.71 6.69
CA GLU A 213 -7.81 2.71 7.01
C GLU A 213 -8.39 3.24 5.71
N ALA A 214 -9.62 2.82 5.39
CA ALA A 214 -10.31 3.27 4.18
C ALA A 214 -10.34 4.80 4.10
N THR A 215 -10.16 5.35 2.91
CA THR A 215 -10.19 6.81 2.71
C THR A 215 -11.57 7.37 3.04
N ALA A 216 -12.63 6.70 2.59
CA ALA A 216 -14.00 7.14 2.78
C ALA A 216 -14.95 5.97 3.11
N LYS A 217 -15.97 6.23 3.93
CA LYS A 217 -17.06 5.32 4.27
C LYS A 217 -18.37 6.10 4.39
N ASP A 218 -19.48 5.52 3.93
CA ASP A 218 -20.81 6.14 3.95
C ASP A 218 -20.76 7.62 3.49
N GLY A 219 -20.12 7.86 2.33
CA GLY A 219 -20.00 9.21 1.75
C GLY A 219 -19.27 10.24 2.61
N GLY A 220 -18.50 9.84 3.61
CA GLY A 220 -17.68 10.71 4.47
C GLY A 220 -16.21 10.29 4.48
N LEU A 221 -15.33 11.27 4.71
CA LEU A 221 -13.90 11.03 4.85
C LEU A 221 -13.63 10.37 6.20
N HIS A 222 -12.97 9.21 6.20
CA HIS A 222 -12.62 8.49 7.42
C HIS A 222 -11.18 8.82 7.90
N ILE A 223 -10.38 9.39 7.01
CA ILE A 223 -9.03 9.92 7.29
C ILE A 223 -9.05 11.45 7.43
N THR A 224 -7.90 12.05 7.73
CA THR A 224 -7.76 13.52 7.73
C THR A 224 -7.53 14.06 6.31
N TRP A 225 -7.79 15.34 6.08
CA TRP A 225 -7.43 16.01 4.83
C TRP A 225 -5.92 15.92 4.51
N ASP A 226 -5.07 16.03 5.54
CA ASP A 226 -3.62 15.90 5.37
C ASP A 226 -3.22 14.49 4.93
N GLU A 227 -3.84 13.46 5.51
CA GLU A 227 -3.63 12.06 5.10
C GLU A 227 -4.12 11.82 3.66
N LEU A 228 -5.28 12.38 3.29
CA LEU A 228 -5.78 12.31 1.92
C LEU A 228 -4.81 12.96 0.93
N ALA A 229 -4.25 14.13 1.27
CA ALA A 229 -3.22 14.78 0.47
C ALA A 229 -1.95 13.92 0.36
N SER A 230 -1.52 13.29 1.45
CA SER A 230 -0.37 12.37 1.44
C SER A 230 -0.62 11.17 0.53
N ARG A 231 -1.79 10.54 0.58
CA ARG A 231 -2.16 9.44 -0.33
C ARG A 231 -2.22 9.88 -1.79
N ALA A 232 -2.74 11.08 -2.07
CA ALA A 232 -2.74 11.65 -3.40
C ALA A 232 -1.30 11.84 -3.94
N LEU A 233 -0.39 12.37 -3.12
CA LEU A 233 1.02 12.56 -3.49
C LEU A 233 1.77 11.24 -3.69
N LEU A 234 1.49 10.22 -2.88
CA LEU A 234 2.07 8.88 -3.05
C LEU A 234 1.60 8.23 -4.35
N ALA A 235 0.31 8.31 -4.65
CA ALA A 235 -0.24 7.81 -5.91
C ALA A 235 0.31 8.58 -7.12
N GLU A 236 0.45 9.91 -7.02
CA GLU A 236 1.10 10.74 -8.04
C GLU A 236 2.55 10.29 -8.29
N ALA A 237 3.35 10.12 -7.23
CA ALA A 237 4.73 9.66 -7.34
C ALA A 237 4.83 8.30 -8.03
N PHE A 238 3.97 7.34 -7.64
CA PHE A 238 3.87 6.04 -8.29
C PHE A 238 3.66 6.15 -9.80
N ILE A 239 2.71 6.98 -10.24
CA ILE A 239 2.37 7.14 -11.66
C ILE A 239 3.53 7.71 -12.48
N LEU A 240 4.31 8.61 -11.88
CA LEU A 240 5.43 9.30 -12.51
C LEU A 240 6.71 8.44 -12.54
N GLU A 241 6.97 7.69 -11.47
CA GLU A 241 8.16 6.87 -11.29
C GLU A 241 8.05 5.51 -12.00
N HIS A 242 6.86 4.90 -11.98
CA HIS A 242 6.62 3.53 -12.46
C HIS A 242 5.81 3.51 -13.76
N LYS A 243 6.35 4.15 -14.81
CA LYS A 243 5.65 4.35 -16.09
C LYS A 243 5.25 3.06 -16.82
N ASP A 244 6.03 1.99 -16.63
CA ASP A 244 5.84 0.70 -17.27
C ASP A 244 5.21 -0.36 -16.33
N SER A 245 4.81 0.03 -15.11
CA SER A 245 4.14 -0.87 -14.18
C SER A 245 2.75 -1.27 -14.70
N PRO A 246 2.39 -2.57 -14.63
CA PRO A 246 1.03 -3.03 -14.93
C PRO A 246 -0.05 -2.32 -14.09
N GLU A 247 0.27 -1.93 -12.85
CA GLU A 247 -0.66 -1.32 -11.90
C GLU A 247 -0.87 0.19 -12.14
N ARG A 248 -0.10 0.79 -13.05
CA ARG A 248 -0.10 2.25 -13.27
C ARG A 248 -1.48 2.81 -13.59
N GLU A 249 -2.25 2.15 -14.45
CA GLU A 249 -3.58 2.63 -14.84
C GLU A 249 -4.55 2.61 -13.65
N GLU A 250 -4.52 1.55 -12.84
CA GLU A 250 -5.34 1.45 -11.63
C GLU A 250 -4.98 2.55 -10.61
N VAL A 251 -3.68 2.75 -10.36
CA VAL A 251 -3.21 3.80 -9.45
C VAL A 251 -3.56 5.19 -9.99
N GLN A 252 -3.46 5.41 -11.30
CA GLN A 252 -3.90 6.66 -11.93
C GLN A 252 -5.38 6.91 -11.72
N ASN A 253 -6.24 5.90 -11.90
CA ASN A 253 -7.66 6.04 -11.62
C ASN A 253 -7.93 6.36 -10.15
N LYS A 254 -7.25 5.69 -9.22
CA LYS A 254 -7.37 5.92 -7.77
C LYS A 254 -6.92 7.32 -7.36
N TYR A 255 -5.86 7.83 -7.98
CA TYR A 255 -5.40 9.21 -7.80
C TYR A 255 -6.40 10.22 -8.36
N VAL A 256 -6.72 10.13 -9.66
CA VAL A 256 -7.52 11.14 -10.38
C VAL A 256 -8.96 11.13 -9.91
N ASN A 257 -9.61 9.97 -9.91
CA ASN A 257 -11.05 9.84 -9.64
C ASN A 257 -11.36 9.54 -8.16
N GLY A 258 -10.33 9.22 -7.37
CA GLY A 258 -10.44 9.04 -5.92
C GLY A 258 -9.82 10.23 -5.19
N TYR A 259 -8.55 10.09 -4.81
CA TYR A 259 -7.91 10.96 -3.82
C TYR A 259 -7.97 12.46 -4.18
N LEU A 260 -7.61 12.82 -5.41
CA LEU A 260 -7.60 14.22 -5.85
C LEU A 260 -9.01 14.81 -5.91
N MET A 261 -9.97 14.06 -6.46
CA MET A 261 -11.36 14.48 -6.54
C MET A 261 -11.98 14.67 -5.16
N MET A 262 -11.77 13.73 -4.23
CA MET A 262 -12.22 13.86 -2.85
C MET A 262 -11.56 15.06 -2.17
N TYR A 263 -10.26 15.29 -2.42
CA TYR A 263 -9.52 16.37 -1.80
C TYR A 263 -10.05 17.74 -2.19
N VAL A 264 -10.38 17.96 -3.48
CA VAL A 264 -10.87 19.25 -4.01
C VAL A 264 -12.39 19.43 -3.84
N ASN A 265 -13.16 18.37 -4.07
CA ASN A 265 -14.63 18.46 -4.08
C ASN A 265 -15.22 18.29 -2.68
N GLY A 266 -14.57 17.50 -1.84
CA GLY A 266 -15.15 16.91 -0.65
C GLY A 266 -16.14 15.81 -0.96
N LEU A 267 -16.82 15.36 0.09
CA LEU A 267 -17.80 14.29 0.04
C LEU A 267 -19.12 14.76 0.67
N PRO A 268 -20.25 14.07 0.42
CA PRO A 268 -21.55 14.45 0.98
C PRO A 268 -21.54 14.64 2.51
N ASN A 269 -20.87 13.75 3.25
CA ASN A 269 -20.75 13.79 4.70
C ASN A 269 -19.42 14.42 5.17
N SER A 270 -18.63 14.99 4.26
CA SER A 270 -17.36 15.68 4.56
C SER A 270 -17.13 16.78 3.53
N ALA A 271 -17.99 17.79 3.57
CA ALA A 271 -17.92 18.93 2.69
C ALA A 271 -16.65 19.75 2.94
N VAL A 272 -16.07 20.34 1.88
CA VAL A 272 -14.91 21.25 2.02
C VAL A 272 -15.28 22.64 2.54
N HIS A 273 -16.57 22.94 2.70
CA HIS A 273 -17.07 24.25 3.06
C HIS A 273 -18.06 24.20 4.23
N ASP A 274 -18.17 25.30 4.94
CA ASP A 274 -19.15 25.48 6.02
C ASP A 274 -20.57 25.60 5.43
N ALA A 275 -21.51 24.83 5.98
CA ALA A 275 -22.86 24.72 5.44
C ALA A 275 -23.70 26.01 5.54
N GLN A 276 -23.31 26.97 6.37
CA GLN A 276 -24.06 28.21 6.60
C GLN A 276 -23.47 29.38 5.82
N THR A 277 -22.15 29.47 5.78
CA THR A 277 -21.41 30.57 5.16
C THR A 277 -20.94 30.25 3.74
N TYR A 278 -20.97 28.97 3.34
CA TYR A 278 -20.43 28.44 2.09
C TYR A 278 -18.94 28.71 1.88
N ARG A 279 -18.24 29.11 2.94
CA ARG A 279 -16.80 29.40 2.92
C ARG A 279 -16.00 28.12 3.09
N LEU A 280 -14.84 28.06 2.43
CA LEU A 280 -13.89 26.97 2.63
C LEU A 280 -13.58 26.81 4.12
N LEU A 281 -13.65 25.58 4.63
CA LEU A 281 -13.34 25.27 6.03
C LEU A 281 -11.86 25.55 6.32
N GLU A 282 -11.57 26.08 7.51
CA GLU A 282 -10.19 26.43 7.87
C GLU A 282 -9.28 25.20 7.93
N GLU A 283 -9.79 24.03 8.35
CA GLU A 283 -9.01 22.80 8.34
C GLU A 283 -8.60 22.35 6.93
N VAL A 284 -9.52 22.46 5.96
CA VAL A 284 -9.26 22.12 4.55
C VAL A 284 -8.28 23.11 3.94
N LYS A 285 -8.49 24.39 4.19
CA LYS A 285 -7.59 25.46 3.76
C LYS A 285 -6.17 25.26 4.29
N ASN A 286 -6.02 24.89 5.56
CA ASN A 286 -4.72 24.61 6.16
C ASN A 286 -4.03 23.43 5.47
N SER A 287 -4.78 22.36 5.17
CA SER A 287 -4.29 21.21 4.44
C SER A 287 -3.82 21.60 3.03
N TYR A 288 -4.64 22.36 2.29
CA TYR A 288 -4.29 22.87 0.97
C TYR A 288 -3.00 23.69 1.00
N GLN A 289 -2.89 24.63 1.95
CA GLN A 289 -1.70 25.46 2.11
C GLN A 289 -0.46 24.63 2.45
N ALA A 290 -0.60 23.61 3.31
CA ALA A 290 0.47 22.68 3.62
C ALA A 290 0.93 21.93 2.37
N THR A 291 0.01 21.30 1.62
CA THR A 291 0.33 20.59 0.37
C THR A 291 1.06 21.47 -0.64
N ILE A 292 0.58 22.70 -0.83
CA ILE A 292 1.19 23.68 -1.75
C ILE A 292 2.62 24.04 -1.30
N ALA A 293 2.84 24.18 0.01
CA ALA A 293 4.14 24.54 0.55
C ALA A 293 5.13 23.37 0.54
N THR A 294 4.69 22.15 0.82
CA THR A 294 5.56 20.98 0.97
C THR A 294 5.88 20.30 -0.35
N ALA A 295 4.99 20.35 -1.32
CA ALA A 295 5.15 19.68 -2.62
C ALA A 295 4.80 20.61 -3.80
N PRO A 296 5.35 21.83 -3.90
CA PRO A 296 4.90 22.87 -4.85
C PRO A 296 4.94 22.45 -6.33
N GLU A 297 5.81 21.51 -6.68
CA GLU A 297 5.98 21.02 -8.05
C GLU A 297 5.10 19.79 -8.37
N SER A 298 4.41 19.22 -7.38
CA SER A 298 3.47 18.12 -7.62
C SER A 298 2.24 18.59 -8.40
N VAL A 299 1.66 17.71 -9.22
CA VAL A 299 0.38 17.91 -9.88
C VAL A 299 -0.70 18.24 -8.85
N THR A 300 -0.72 17.51 -7.74
CA THR A 300 -1.64 17.72 -6.61
C THR A 300 -1.56 19.15 -6.09
N ALA A 301 -0.35 19.66 -5.81
CA ALA A 301 -0.16 21.02 -5.32
C ALA A 301 -0.50 22.09 -6.37
N ARG A 302 -0.13 21.89 -7.64
CA ARG A 302 -0.43 22.85 -8.71
C ARG A 302 -1.94 23.01 -8.92
N LEU A 303 -2.69 21.90 -8.91
CA LEU A 303 -4.14 21.91 -9.04
C LEU A 303 -4.81 22.49 -7.79
N THR A 304 -4.35 22.10 -6.59
CA THR A 304 -4.84 22.66 -5.33
C THR A 304 -4.61 24.17 -5.25
N LYS A 305 -3.43 24.65 -5.67
CA LYS A 305 -3.12 26.08 -5.76
C LYS A 305 -4.07 26.80 -6.73
N SER A 306 -4.29 26.23 -7.91
CA SER A 306 -5.22 26.80 -8.89
C SER A 306 -6.64 26.90 -8.31
N PHE A 307 -7.08 25.89 -7.55
CA PHE A 307 -8.37 25.92 -6.87
C PHE A 307 -8.43 27.02 -5.80
N VAL A 308 -7.42 27.12 -4.94
CA VAL A 308 -7.34 28.18 -3.92
C VAL A 308 -7.36 29.58 -4.54
N GLU A 309 -6.67 29.79 -5.67
CA GLU A 309 -6.68 31.05 -6.40
C GLU A 309 -8.06 31.38 -7.00
N ILE A 310 -8.82 30.38 -7.42
CA ILE A 310 -10.23 30.55 -7.83
C ILE A 310 -11.07 30.98 -6.64
N LEU A 311 -10.98 30.26 -5.51
CA LEU A 311 -11.73 30.60 -4.30
C LEU A 311 -11.41 32.01 -3.80
N ALA A 312 -10.14 32.44 -3.87
CA ALA A 312 -9.72 33.77 -3.46
C ALA A 312 -10.42 34.90 -4.25
N LYS A 313 -10.70 34.71 -5.55
CA LYS A 313 -11.46 35.67 -6.39
C LYS A 313 -12.90 35.84 -5.91
N HIS A 314 -13.44 34.81 -5.27
CA HIS A 314 -14.80 34.76 -4.73
C HIS A 314 -14.83 34.93 -3.20
N GLY A 315 -13.79 35.53 -2.63
CA GLY A 315 -13.71 35.79 -1.19
C GLY A 315 -13.73 34.50 -0.35
N ASN A 316 -13.14 33.41 -0.83
CA ASN A 316 -13.09 32.07 -0.23
C ASN A 316 -14.45 31.33 -0.15
N LEU A 317 -15.42 31.75 -0.96
CA LEU A 317 -16.67 31.01 -1.12
C LEU A 317 -16.48 29.82 -2.08
N VAL A 318 -16.99 28.66 -1.68
CA VAL A 318 -17.07 27.45 -2.52
C VAL A 318 -18.44 27.38 -3.20
N MET A 319 -19.49 27.79 -2.49
CA MET A 319 -20.85 27.94 -3.01
C MET A 319 -21.37 29.37 -2.76
N GLU A 320 -22.44 29.71 -3.45
CA GLU A 320 -23.16 30.97 -3.31
C GLU A 320 -24.66 30.71 -3.13
N GLU A 321 -25.38 31.67 -2.57
CA GLU A 321 -26.83 31.62 -2.52
C GLU A 321 -27.42 32.23 -3.80
N LYS A 322 -28.23 31.45 -4.52
CA LYS A 322 -28.98 31.90 -5.71
C LYS A 322 -30.45 31.55 -5.52
N ASN A 323 -31.30 32.58 -5.56
CA ASN A 323 -32.75 32.44 -5.40
C ASN A 323 -33.17 31.70 -4.11
N GLY A 324 -32.42 31.86 -3.02
CA GLY A 324 -32.69 31.18 -1.74
C GLY A 324 -32.19 29.74 -1.67
N GLU A 325 -31.45 29.26 -2.67
CA GLU A 325 -30.87 27.92 -2.70
C GLU A 325 -29.34 27.98 -2.80
N ALA A 326 -28.67 26.96 -2.26
CA ALA A 326 -27.24 26.76 -2.45
C ALA A 326 -26.95 26.43 -3.92
N ALA A 327 -26.00 27.15 -4.51
CA ALA A 327 -25.53 26.90 -5.88
C ALA A 327 -24.00 26.95 -5.94
N GLU A 328 -23.39 26.10 -6.75
CA GLU A 328 -21.96 26.22 -7.02
C GLU A 328 -21.65 27.48 -7.83
N ILE A 329 -20.56 28.14 -7.46
CA ILE A 329 -20.02 29.28 -8.21
C ILE A 329 -19.52 28.77 -9.57
N ALA A 330 -19.81 29.48 -10.65
CA ALA A 330 -19.51 29.02 -12.01
C ALA A 330 -18.03 28.64 -12.23
N ASP A 331 -17.10 29.45 -11.71
CA ASP A 331 -15.66 29.15 -11.81
C ASP A 331 -15.26 27.90 -11.02
N VAL A 332 -15.84 27.70 -9.82
CA VAL A 332 -15.63 26.52 -8.99
C VAL A 332 -16.15 25.27 -9.71
N LYS A 333 -17.39 25.33 -10.21
CA LYS A 333 -18.03 24.25 -10.95
C LYS A 333 -17.22 23.85 -12.19
N ASN A 334 -16.78 24.82 -12.98
CA ASN A 334 -15.98 24.56 -14.19
C ASN A 334 -14.63 23.92 -13.84
N PHE A 335 -13.94 24.44 -12.82
CA PHE A 335 -12.68 23.86 -12.37
C PHE A 335 -12.84 22.41 -11.92
N ARG A 336 -13.85 22.11 -11.10
CA ARG A 336 -14.11 20.75 -10.61
C ARG A 336 -14.48 19.79 -11.72
N LYS A 337 -15.26 20.26 -12.70
CA LYS A 337 -15.64 19.47 -13.87
C LYS A 337 -14.43 19.06 -14.71
N ASP A 338 -13.48 19.98 -14.91
CA ASP A 338 -12.32 19.78 -15.77
C ASP A 338 -11.10 19.22 -15.00
N LEU A 339 -11.22 19.02 -13.68
CA LEU A 339 -10.15 18.57 -12.80
C LEU A 339 -9.52 17.24 -13.24
N PRO A 340 -10.28 16.18 -13.59
CA PRO A 340 -9.69 14.93 -14.05
C PRO A 340 -8.83 15.10 -15.30
N GLN A 341 -9.33 15.84 -16.30
CA GLN A 341 -8.60 16.07 -17.56
C GLN A 341 -7.34 16.91 -17.32
N HIS A 342 -7.40 17.92 -16.45
CA HIS A 342 -6.22 18.70 -16.07
C HIS A 342 -5.16 17.84 -15.36
N ALA A 343 -5.58 16.97 -14.44
CA ALA A 343 -4.67 16.05 -13.76
C ALA A 343 -3.98 15.10 -14.74
N GLU A 344 -4.75 14.45 -15.62
CA GLU A 344 -4.21 13.54 -16.63
C GLU A 344 -3.24 14.21 -17.59
N MET A 345 -3.48 15.47 -17.97
CA MET A 345 -2.54 16.23 -18.82
C MET A 345 -1.21 16.51 -18.11
N LEU A 346 -1.24 16.75 -16.80
CA LEU A 346 -0.05 17.06 -16.01
C LEU A 346 0.74 15.81 -15.58
N LEU A 347 0.14 14.62 -15.67
CA LEU A 347 0.77 13.31 -15.37
C LEU A 347 1.52 12.70 -16.56
N LYS A 348 1.42 13.29 -17.76
CA LYS A 348 2.15 12.85 -18.97
C LYS A 348 3.58 13.37 -18.93
#